data_AF-A0AAU6CQ11-F1
#
_entry.id   AF-A0AAU6CQ11-F1
#
_cell.length_a   1.000
_cell.length_b   1.000
_cell.length_c   1.000
_cell.angle_alpha   90.00
_cell.angle_beta   90.00
_cell.angle_gamma   90.00
#
_symmetry.space_group_name_H-M   'P 1'
#
loop_
_entity.id
_entity.type
_entity.pdbx_description
1 polymer ?
#
loop_
_entity_poly.entity_id
_entity_poly.type
_entity_poly.pdbx_seq_one_letter_code
_entity_poly.pdbx_strand_id
1 'polypeptide(L)'
;MANASASNGRARWARGARPHSPCLPDASARRRTRGDPRRRIVPERSLRAGRRFLLVPRPSLNNLLADTVGPDRIRLAVHATGFTEHDTHVAVRFADGEELHADLLIGADGVHSGVRATLVPGSEAVEHVGHYAWRAVLPSAGERPEGTVLTIGSDRTRGGYARVAEGRTMWMINQFGVGELVGSKRDRALRRARNLAEAGFHDDLLEMIARTPEEAILENQIMLVPELPSWTSGRVALVGDAAHGLSPHIAAGGTLGIEDAGVLRTELAAGPDTAKALVRYERARAARFEKVRAYSASVEDAEGPAEFAERYAAFSHWMLTTAPTT
;
A
#
# COMPACT_ATOMS: atom_id res chain seq x y z
N MET A 1 3.85 75.19 -24.24
CA MET A 1 3.61 76.18 -25.31
C MET A 1 3.16 75.39 -26.52
N ALA A 2 1.84 75.30 -26.77
CA ALA A 2 1.10 76.07 -27.80
C ALA A 2 1.52 75.64 -29.22
N ASN A 3 0.69 75.28 -30.20
CA ASN A 3 -0.73 75.47 -30.55
C ASN A 3 -1.09 74.35 -31.55
N ALA A 4 -2.26 73.70 -31.56
CA ALA A 4 -3.60 74.17 -31.95
C ALA A 4 -3.75 74.59 -33.43
N SER A 5 -4.46 73.77 -34.23
CA SER A 5 -5.51 74.16 -35.20
C SER A 5 -6.13 72.85 -35.76
N ALA A 6 -7.40 72.50 -35.55
CA ALA A 6 -8.71 73.14 -35.74
C ALA A 6 -9.24 73.05 -37.18
N SER A 7 -10.25 72.19 -37.39
CA SER A 7 -11.54 72.46 -38.06
C SER A 7 -12.12 71.14 -38.63
N ASN A 8 -13.22 70.61 -38.10
CA ASN A 8 -14.65 70.97 -38.17
C ASN A 8 -15.39 70.26 -39.31
N GLY A 9 -16.40 69.45 -38.96
CA GLY A 9 -17.31 68.82 -39.91
C GLY A 9 -18.17 67.72 -39.26
N ARG A 10 -19.16 68.10 -38.46
CA ARG A 10 -20.23 67.20 -37.98
C ARG A 10 -21.43 67.30 -38.93
N ALA A 11 -21.87 66.16 -39.47
CA ALA A 11 -23.25 65.93 -39.90
C ALA A 11 -23.61 64.44 -39.76
N ARG A 12 -24.89 64.20 -39.47
CA ARG A 12 -25.43 63.08 -38.68
C ARG A 12 -26.10 61.98 -39.53
N TRP A 13 -25.88 60.73 -39.12
CA TRP A 13 -26.71 59.51 -39.14
C TRP A 13 -27.38 59.00 -40.44
N ALA A 14 -26.91 57.82 -40.89
CA ALA A 14 -27.77 56.72 -41.31
C ALA A 14 -27.15 55.37 -40.90
N ARG A 15 -28.01 54.42 -40.56
CA ARG A 15 -27.79 53.21 -39.73
C ARG A 15 -27.21 52.05 -40.54
N GLY A 16 -26.45 51.16 -39.88
CA GLY A 16 -26.14 49.82 -40.41
C GLY A 16 -24.88 49.23 -39.80
N ALA A 17 -25.03 48.48 -38.72
CA ALA A 17 -23.95 47.95 -37.90
C ALA A 17 -23.06 46.91 -38.61
N ARG A 18 -21.75 47.16 -38.58
CA ARG A 18 -20.68 46.15 -38.44
C ARG A 18 -19.54 46.80 -37.64
N PRO A 19 -18.92 46.10 -36.69
CA PRO A 19 -17.51 46.31 -36.47
C PRO A 19 -16.72 45.01 -36.56
N HIS A 20 -15.64 45.12 -37.32
CA HIS A 20 -14.44 44.30 -37.23
C HIS A 20 -13.84 44.34 -35.81
N SER A 21 -13.23 43.22 -35.42
CA SER A 21 -12.29 43.11 -34.30
C SER A 21 -11.14 44.11 -34.39
N PRO A 22 -10.42 44.36 -33.28
CA PRO A 22 -9.15 43.63 -33.16
C PRO A 22 -8.79 43.15 -31.73
N CYS A 23 -8.11 41.99 -31.72
CA CYS A 23 -7.06 41.55 -30.80
C CYS A 23 -7.37 41.41 -29.29
N LEU A 24 -7.61 40.15 -28.88
CA LEU A 24 -7.14 39.59 -27.61
C LEU A 24 -6.55 38.20 -27.89
N PRO A 25 -5.51 37.76 -27.16
CA PRO A 25 -4.74 36.56 -27.49
C PRO A 25 -5.56 35.27 -27.33
N ASP A 26 -5.29 34.38 -28.26
CA ASP A 26 -5.93 33.10 -28.52
C ASP A 26 -5.94 32.17 -27.28
N ALA A 27 -7.13 31.96 -26.72
CA ALA A 27 -7.41 30.89 -25.78
C ALA A 27 -7.70 29.61 -26.57
N SER A 28 -6.64 29.01 -27.14
CA SER A 28 -6.78 27.73 -27.85
C SER A 28 -6.70 26.54 -26.90
N ALA A 29 -7.86 25.89 -26.77
CA ALA A 29 -8.03 24.45 -26.66
C ALA A 29 -7.37 23.72 -25.47
N ARG A 30 -7.98 23.82 -24.29
CA ARG A 30 -7.93 22.73 -23.30
C ARG A 30 -8.66 21.51 -23.86
N ARG A 31 -7.91 20.62 -24.51
CA ARG A 31 -8.38 19.32 -25.00
C ARG A 31 -8.73 18.47 -23.77
N ARG A 32 -10.00 18.46 -23.35
CA ARG A 32 -10.53 17.46 -22.42
C ARG A 32 -10.44 16.10 -23.09
N THR A 33 -9.37 15.35 -22.83
CA THR A 33 -9.34 13.92 -23.12
C THR A 33 -10.26 13.24 -22.11
N ARG A 34 -11.50 12.93 -22.53
CA ARG A 34 -12.30 11.90 -21.86
C ARG A 34 -11.47 10.61 -21.92
N GLY A 35 -10.86 10.23 -20.78
CA GLY A 35 -10.13 8.97 -20.67
C GLY A 35 -11.03 7.79 -21.04
N ASP A 36 -10.46 6.82 -21.77
CA ASP A 36 -11.12 5.58 -22.15
C ASP A 36 -11.59 4.82 -20.89
N PRO A 37 -12.91 4.57 -20.71
CA PRO A 37 -13.43 3.88 -19.55
C PRO A 37 -12.93 2.43 -19.40
N ARG A 38 -12.31 1.84 -20.43
CA ARG A 38 -11.74 0.48 -20.38
C ARG A 38 -10.39 0.39 -19.65
N ARG A 39 -9.82 1.52 -19.20
CA ARG A 39 -8.48 1.59 -18.57
C ARG A 39 -8.49 1.90 -17.07
N ARG A 40 -9.67 1.94 -16.42
CA ARG A 40 -9.80 2.07 -14.96
C ARG A 40 -9.74 0.66 -14.33
N ILE A 41 -8.70 0.40 -13.53
CA ILE A 41 -8.40 -0.93 -12.99
C ILE A 41 -9.19 -1.26 -11.71
N VAL A 42 -9.95 -0.30 -11.17
CA VAL A 42 -10.92 -0.59 -10.11
C VAL A 42 -12.31 -0.14 -10.55
N PRO A 43 -13.18 -1.06 -11.00
CA PRO A 43 -14.58 -0.75 -11.15
C PRO A 43 -15.13 -0.41 -9.74
N GLU A 44 -15.70 0.79 -9.57
CA GLU A 44 -16.52 1.10 -8.37
C GLU A 44 -17.71 0.12 -8.22
N ARG A 45 -17.98 -0.68 -9.24
CA ARG A 45 -19.04 -1.69 -9.30
C ARG A 45 -18.49 -3.10 -9.09
N SER A 46 -18.32 -3.50 -7.83
CA SER A 46 -18.51 -4.91 -7.38
C SER A 46 -18.19 -5.14 -5.89
N LEU A 47 -18.20 -4.09 -5.06
CA LEU A 47 -18.31 -4.31 -3.62
C LEU A 47 -19.74 -4.79 -3.33
N ARG A 48 -19.90 -5.93 -2.64
CA ARG A 48 -21.18 -6.33 -2.06
C ARG A 48 -21.79 -5.11 -1.37
N ALA A 49 -23.09 -4.87 -1.54
CA ALA A 49 -23.81 -3.79 -0.86
C ALA A 49 -23.42 -3.80 0.64
N GLY A 50 -22.71 -2.76 1.08
CA GLY A 50 -22.27 -2.60 2.48
C GLY A 50 -20.76 -2.65 2.76
N ARG A 51 -19.88 -3.07 1.83
CA ARG A 51 -18.41 -3.04 2.05
C ARG A 51 -17.77 -1.86 1.30
N ARG A 52 -16.85 -1.13 1.94
CA ARG A 52 -16.08 -0.02 1.34
C ARG A 52 -14.59 -0.37 1.35
N PHE A 53 -13.90 -0.20 0.22
CA PHE A 53 -12.44 -0.26 0.18
C PHE A 53 -11.88 1.05 0.75
N LEU A 54 -11.05 0.96 1.78
CA LEU A 54 -10.44 2.10 2.45
C LEU A 54 -8.92 1.97 2.39
N LEU A 55 -8.27 2.98 1.80
CA LEU A 55 -6.83 3.16 1.93
C LEU A 55 -6.61 4.24 2.98
N VAL A 56 -5.90 3.91 4.06
CA VAL A 56 -5.68 4.81 5.20
C VAL A 56 -4.17 5.03 5.43
N PRO A 57 -3.75 6.18 5.97
CA PRO A 57 -2.35 6.35 6.35
C PRO A 57 -2.00 5.35 7.44
N ARG A 58 -0.90 4.60 7.27
CA ARG A 58 -0.44 3.61 8.26
C ARG A 58 -0.27 4.21 9.67
N PRO A 59 0.32 5.42 9.86
CA PRO A 59 0.41 6.01 11.19
C PRO A 59 -0.96 6.26 11.84
N SER A 60 -1.95 6.72 11.06
CA SER A 60 -3.30 6.98 11.57
C SER A 60 -3.99 5.71 12.03
N LEU A 61 -3.90 4.63 11.25
CA LEU A 61 -4.47 3.34 11.64
C LEU A 61 -3.76 2.77 12.88
N ASN A 62 -2.43 2.84 12.91
CA ASN A 62 -1.66 2.36 14.05
C ASN A 62 -2.00 3.11 15.35
N ASN A 63 -2.09 4.44 15.28
CA ASN A 63 -2.45 5.26 16.44
C ASN A 63 -3.87 4.94 16.92
N LEU A 64 -4.84 4.83 16.00
CA LEU A 64 -6.21 4.45 16.35
C LEU A 64 -6.26 3.10 17.09
N LEU A 65 -5.50 2.10 16.62
CA LEU A 65 -5.43 0.80 17.25
C LEU A 65 -4.73 0.86 18.62
N ALA A 66 -3.62 1.60 18.73
CA ALA A 66 -2.90 1.79 19.99
C ALA A 66 -3.78 2.51 21.04
N ASP A 67 -4.48 3.56 20.64
CA ASP A 67 -5.41 4.32 21.49
C ASP A 67 -6.56 3.42 21.97
N THR A 68 -7.05 2.51 21.11
CA THR A 68 -8.10 1.54 21.47
C THR A 68 -7.62 0.52 22.51
N VAL A 69 -6.35 0.09 22.42
CA VAL A 69 -5.74 -0.83 23.40
C VAL A 69 -5.47 -0.11 24.73
N GLY A 70 -5.11 1.16 24.66
CA GLY A 70 -4.76 2.01 25.79
C GLY A 70 -3.24 2.01 26.07
N PRO A 71 -2.62 3.18 26.33
CA PRO A 71 -1.18 3.31 26.46
C PRO A 71 -0.60 2.51 27.64
N ASP A 72 -1.37 2.32 28.72
CA ASP A 72 -0.92 1.56 29.91
C ASP A 72 -0.66 0.08 29.64
N ARG A 73 -1.13 -0.44 28.49
CA ARG A 73 -0.90 -1.81 28.04
C ARG A 73 0.21 -1.92 26.98
N ILE A 74 0.88 -0.81 26.68
CA ILE A 74 1.92 -0.72 25.65
C ILE A 74 3.22 -0.26 26.29
N ARG A 75 4.20 -1.15 26.35
CA ARG A 75 5.58 -0.81 26.74
C ARG A 75 6.39 -0.49 25.48
N LEU A 76 6.73 0.77 25.29
CA LEU A 76 7.61 1.22 24.21
C LEU A 76 9.08 1.18 24.64
N ALA A 77 10.00 1.25 23.68
CA ALA A 77 11.44 1.19 23.89
C ALA A 77 11.92 -0.09 24.62
N VAL A 78 11.13 -1.16 24.53
CA VAL A 78 11.45 -2.49 25.05
C VAL A 78 11.69 -3.43 23.87
N HIS A 79 12.80 -4.17 23.92
CA HIS A 79 13.19 -5.10 22.85
C HIS A 79 13.33 -6.50 23.41
N ALA A 80 12.46 -7.42 22.97
CA ALA A 80 12.57 -8.84 23.30
C ALA A 80 13.72 -9.46 22.51
N THR A 81 14.63 -10.13 23.21
CA THR A 81 15.85 -10.74 22.64
C THR A 81 15.74 -12.26 22.52
N GLY A 82 14.74 -12.87 23.15
CA GLY A 82 14.42 -14.28 22.99
C GLY A 82 13.36 -14.73 23.98
N PHE A 83 12.98 -16.00 23.90
CA PHE A 83 12.08 -16.61 24.86
C PHE A 83 12.49 -18.05 25.17
N THR A 84 11.91 -18.61 26.22
CA THR A 84 11.92 -20.03 26.53
C THR A 84 10.49 -20.46 26.85
N GLU A 85 10.01 -21.49 26.16
CA GLU A 85 8.69 -22.06 26.40
C GLU A 85 8.78 -23.17 27.45
N HIS A 86 7.86 -23.13 28.41
CA HIS A 86 7.66 -24.14 29.44
C HIS A 86 6.23 -24.69 29.39
N ASP A 87 5.96 -25.77 30.11
CA ASP A 87 4.64 -26.41 30.12
C ASP A 87 3.51 -25.46 30.54
N THR A 88 3.79 -24.53 31.45
CA THR A 88 2.79 -23.63 32.06
C THR A 88 2.87 -22.18 31.61
N HIS A 89 3.99 -21.73 31.07
CA HIS A 89 4.25 -20.32 30.74
C HIS A 89 5.33 -20.19 29.66
N VAL A 90 5.52 -18.97 29.17
CA VAL A 90 6.65 -18.55 28.32
C VAL A 90 7.41 -17.46 29.07
N ALA A 91 8.72 -17.65 29.20
CA ALA A 91 9.63 -16.65 29.75
C ALA A 91 10.25 -15.84 28.61
N VAL A 92 9.96 -14.55 28.52
CA VAL A 92 10.46 -13.62 27.50
C VAL A 92 11.58 -12.79 28.08
N ARG A 93 12.74 -12.81 27.44
CA ARG A 93 13.92 -12.04 27.84
C ARG A 93 13.99 -10.74 27.05
N PHE A 94 14.35 -9.65 27.72
CA PHE A 94 14.51 -8.33 27.12
C PHE A 94 15.96 -7.85 27.14
N ALA A 95 16.26 -6.85 26.32
CA ALA A 95 17.60 -6.30 26.15
C ALA A 95 18.16 -5.63 27.41
N ASP A 96 17.30 -5.19 28.33
CA ASP A 96 17.68 -4.62 29.63
C ASP A 96 17.96 -5.69 30.70
N GLY A 97 17.82 -6.98 30.35
CA GLY A 97 17.98 -8.11 31.25
C GLY A 97 16.72 -8.46 32.05
N GLU A 98 15.61 -7.73 31.89
CA GLU A 98 14.32 -8.12 32.45
C GLU A 98 13.83 -9.42 31.82
N GLU A 99 13.12 -10.23 32.61
CA GLU A 99 12.37 -11.39 32.14
C GLU A 99 10.90 -11.24 32.53
N LEU A 100 10.01 -11.46 31.57
CA LEU A 100 8.55 -11.45 31.78
C LEU A 100 7.99 -12.83 31.53
N HIS A 101 7.16 -13.30 32.46
CA HIS A 101 6.43 -14.56 32.32
C HIS A 101 5.01 -14.29 31.83
N ALA A 102 4.59 -15.03 30.80
CA ALA A 102 3.25 -14.93 30.23
C ALA A 102 2.68 -16.31 29.90
N ASP A 103 1.36 -16.44 29.87
CA ASP A 103 0.70 -17.68 29.48
C ASP A 103 0.85 -18.00 27.99
N LEU A 104 1.01 -16.96 27.16
CA LEU A 104 1.02 -16.97 25.71
C LEU A 104 1.93 -15.86 25.17
N LEU A 105 2.74 -16.18 24.16
CA LEU A 105 3.56 -15.23 23.41
C LEU A 105 3.07 -15.13 21.95
N ILE A 106 2.80 -13.91 21.49
CA ILE A 106 2.45 -13.64 20.09
C ILE A 106 3.60 -12.92 19.39
N GLY A 107 4.21 -13.58 18.41
CA GLY A 107 5.20 -13.00 17.51
C GLY A 107 4.53 -12.15 16.44
N ALA A 108 4.47 -10.84 16.68
CA ALA A 108 3.98 -9.82 15.74
C ALA A 108 5.09 -8.83 15.32
N ASP A 109 6.34 -9.28 15.38
CA ASP A 109 7.58 -8.50 15.23
C ASP A 109 8.08 -8.40 13.77
N GLY A 110 7.19 -8.65 12.81
CA GLY A 110 7.39 -8.33 11.41
C GLY A 110 8.28 -9.30 10.64
N VAL A 111 8.66 -8.91 9.42
CA VAL A 111 9.35 -9.81 8.48
C VAL A 111 10.71 -10.30 9.02
N HIS A 112 11.38 -9.55 9.89
CA HIS A 112 12.65 -9.95 10.54
C HIS A 112 12.45 -10.54 11.94
N SER A 113 11.32 -11.22 12.15
CA SER A 113 10.90 -11.74 13.46
C SER A 113 11.97 -12.57 14.18
N GLY A 114 12.35 -12.13 15.38
CA GLY A 114 13.18 -12.88 16.32
C GLY A 114 12.40 -13.99 17.01
N VAL A 115 11.08 -13.81 17.19
CA VAL A 115 10.20 -14.89 17.68
C VAL A 115 10.16 -16.04 16.68
N ARG A 116 10.01 -15.75 15.38
CA ARG A 116 10.09 -16.75 14.32
C ARG A 116 11.44 -17.44 14.30
N ALA A 117 12.54 -16.69 14.36
CA ALA A 117 13.89 -17.27 14.34
C ALA A 117 14.12 -18.26 15.50
N THR A 118 13.52 -18.00 16.67
CA THR A 118 13.58 -18.90 17.84
C THR A 118 12.66 -20.11 17.67
N LEU A 119 11.43 -19.89 17.20
CA LEU A 119 10.41 -20.96 17.04
C LEU A 119 10.76 -21.93 15.90
N VAL A 120 11.26 -21.40 14.78
CA VAL A 120 11.60 -22.12 13.57
C VAL A 120 13.00 -21.68 13.10
N PRO A 121 14.08 -22.26 13.64
CA PRO A 121 15.43 -21.94 13.21
C PRO A 121 15.64 -22.20 11.72
N GLY A 122 16.39 -21.33 11.03
CA GLY A 122 16.63 -21.43 9.59
C GLY A 122 15.49 -20.90 8.70
N SER A 123 14.56 -20.13 9.27
CA SER A 123 13.44 -19.49 8.56
C SER A 123 13.61 -17.98 8.40
N GLU A 124 14.85 -17.51 8.28
CA GLU A 124 15.15 -16.10 8.04
C GLU A 124 14.41 -15.60 6.80
N ALA A 125 14.00 -14.33 6.84
CA ALA A 125 13.36 -13.73 5.67
C ALA A 125 14.37 -13.63 4.53
N VAL A 126 13.92 -13.97 3.33
CA VAL A 126 14.73 -13.97 2.12
C VAL A 126 14.40 -12.76 1.28
N GLU A 127 15.40 -12.23 0.59
CA GLU A 127 15.16 -11.18 -0.38
C GLU A 127 14.30 -11.73 -1.51
N HIS A 128 13.25 -10.98 -1.85
CA HIS A 128 12.67 -11.10 -3.16
C HIS A 128 13.62 -10.46 -4.16
N VAL A 129 14.49 -11.29 -4.74
CA VAL A 129 15.68 -10.84 -5.49
C VAL A 129 15.34 -9.72 -6.48
N GLY A 130 15.99 -8.56 -6.29
CA GLY A 130 15.85 -7.38 -7.12
C GLY A 130 14.47 -6.71 -7.06
N HIS A 131 13.59 -7.08 -6.14
CA HIS A 131 12.30 -6.41 -5.98
C HIS A 131 12.41 -5.25 -4.98
N TYR A 132 12.29 -4.03 -5.49
CA TYR A 132 12.26 -2.81 -4.69
C TYR A 132 10.96 -2.05 -4.85
N ALA A 133 10.55 -1.39 -3.75
CA ALA A 133 9.42 -0.47 -3.71
C ALA A 133 9.85 0.93 -3.28
N TRP A 134 9.36 1.93 -4.00
CA TRP A 134 9.42 3.36 -3.66
C TRP A 134 8.01 3.87 -3.43
N ARG A 135 7.81 4.62 -2.36
CA ARG A 135 6.49 5.19 -2.05
C ARG A 135 6.59 6.42 -1.18
N ALA A 136 5.59 7.29 -1.28
CA ALA A 136 5.36 8.36 -0.33
C ALA A 136 3.87 8.67 -0.22
N VAL A 137 3.49 9.30 0.90
CA VAL A 137 2.14 9.81 1.15
C VAL A 137 2.24 11.32 1.33
N LEU A 138 1.48 12.07 0.54
CA LEU A 138 1.50 13.53 0.51
C LEU A 138 0.10 14.11 0.73
N PRO A 139 -0.01 15.36 1.23
CA PRO A 139 -1.26 16.11 1.13
C PRO A 139 -1.73 16.21 -0.31
N SER A 140 -3.02 16.07 -0.58
CA SER A 140 -3.56 16.25 -1.93
C SER A 140 -3.48 17.73 -2.34
N ALA A 141 -2.84 18.03 -3.47
CA ALA A 141 -2.56 19.39 -3.94
C ALA A 141 -3.74 20.13 -4.63
N GLY A 142 -4.98 19.89 -4.19
CA GLY A 142 -6.17 20.60 -4.67
C GLY A 142 -6.71 20.18 -6.05
N GLU A 143 -5.84 19.97 -7.04
CA GLU A 143 -6.20 19.38 -8.34
C GLU A 143 -5.84 17.90 -8.39
N ARG A 144 -6.85 17.10 -8.76
CA ARG A 144 -6.87 15.64 -8.62
C ARG A 144 -6.35 14.99 -9.90
N PRO A 145 -5.71 13.83 -9.78
CA PRO A 145 -6.11 12.74 -10.62
C PRO A 145 -7.33 12.02 -10.02
N GLU A 146 -8.33 11.75 -10.86
CA GLU A 146 -9.50 10.97 -10.45
C GLU A 146 -9.14 9.50 -10.24
N GLY A 147 -9.30 9.00 -9.01
CA GLY A 147 -9.36 7.57 -8.71
C GLY A 147 -8.05 6.95 -8.22
N THR A 148 -7.99 5.63 -8.32
CA THR A 148 -6.80 4.81 -8.09
C THR A 148 -6.27 4.37 -9.44
N VAL A 149 -5.02 4.71 -9.73
CA VAL A 149 -4.32 4.30 -10.95
C VAL A 149 -3.19 3.38 -10.53
N LEU A 150 -3.21 2.17 -11.06
CA LEU A 150 -2.12 1.21 -10.97
C LEU A 150 -1.83 0.76 -12.38
N THR A 151 -0.58 0.77 -12.80
CA THR A 151 -0.18 0.46 -14.17
C THR A 151 1.01 -0.48 -14.17
N ILE A 152 1.02 -1.38 -15.15
CA ILE A 152 2.19 -2.16 -15.53
C ILE A 152 2.91 -1.43 -16.66
N GLY A 153 4.21 -1.30 -16.50
CA GLY A 153 5.14 -0.75 -17.46
C GLY A 153 6.11 -1.79 -18.01
N SER A 154 7.10 -1.33 -18.75
CA SER A 154 8.27 -2.10 -19.15
C SER A 154 9.17 -2.45 -17.96
N ASP A 155 10.18 -3.28 -18.20
CA ASP A 155 11.22 -3.67 -17.23
C ASP A 155 10.66 -4.18 -15.90
N ARG A 156 9.54 -4.91 -15.98
CA ARG A 156 8.78 -5.39 -14.82
C ARG A 156 8.52 -4.26 -13.81
N THR A 157 8.18 -3.07 -14.30
CA THR A 157 7.87 -1.93 -13.44
C THR A 157 6.37 -1.81 -13.24
N ARG A 158 5.94 -1.53 -12.01
CA ARG A 158 4.53 -1.36 -11.66
C ARG A 158 4.37 -0.16 -10.75
N GLY A 159 3.32 0.61 -10.93
CA GLY A 159 3.13 1.75 -10.05
C GLY A 159 2.00 2.65 -10.45
N GLY A 160 1.89 3.75 -9.74
CA GLY A 160 0.84 4.74 -9.90
C GLY A 160 0.55 5.43 -8.59
N TYR A 161 -0.69 5.84 -8.42
CA TYR A 161 -1.12 6.58 -7.23
C TYR A 161 -2.54 6.20 -6.84
N ALA A 162 -2.85 6.37 -5.56
CA ALA A 162 -4.15 6.10 -4.97
C ALA A 162 -4.53 7.20 -3.99
N ARG A 163 -5.83 7.50 -3.92
CA ARG A 163 -6.36 8.33 -2.83
C ARG A 163 -6.29 7.57 -1.53
N VAL A 164 -5.83 8.27 -0.51
CA VAL A 164 -5.78 7.84 0.88
C VAL A 164 -6.76 8.69 1.67
N ALA A 165 -7.30 8.16 2.77
CA ALA A 165 -8.07 8.93 3.73
C ALA A 165 -7.32 10.18 4.22
N GLU A 166 -8.04 11.10 4.85
CA GLU A 166 -7.51 12.38 5.36
C GLU A 166 -7.01 13.34 4.26
N GLY A 167 -7.59 13.27 3.05
CA GLY A 167 -7.23 14.17 1.95
C GLY A 167 -5.77 14.02 1.51
N ARG A 168 -5.26 12.78 1.51
CA ARG A 168 -3.90 12.44 1.11
C ARG A 168 -3.88 11.63 -0.18
N THR A 169 -2.74 11.65 -0.85
CA THR A 169 -2.45 10.81 -2.01
C THR A 169 -1.19 10.00 -1.72
N MET A 170 -1.24 8.70 -2.00
CA MET A 170 -0.05 7.85 -2.02
C MET A 170 0.38 7.65 -3.47
N TRP A 171 1.65 7.85 -3.78
CA TRP A 171 2.24 7.29 -4.99
C TRP A 171 3.13 6.10 -4.62
N MET A 172 3.24 5.14 -5.54
CA MET A 172 4.04 3.94 -5.36
C MET A 172 4.62 3.49 -6.70
N ILE A 173 5.89 3.09 -6.69
CA ILE A 173 6.61 2.44 -7.78
C ILE A 173 7.23 1.16 -7.23
N ASN A 174 7.06 0.05 -7.93
CA ASN A 174 7.72 -1.23 -7.66
C ASN A 174 8.45 -1.65 -8.94
N GLN A 175 9.63 -2.22 -8.80
CA GLN A 175 10.32 -2.86 -9.92
C GLN A 175 10.94 -4.17 -9.46
N PHE A 176 10.82 -5.20 -10.30
CA PHE A 176 11.42 -6.51 -10.10
C PHE A 176 12.74 -6.62 -10.88
N GLY A 177 13.68 -7.44 -10.40
CA GLY A 177 14.97 -7.67 -11.07
C GLY A 177 15.88 -6.43 -11.13
N VAL A 178 15.73 -5.51 -10.19
CA VAL A 178 16.58 -4.33 -10.04
C VAL A 178 18.01 -4.75 -9.72
N GLY A 179 18.97 -4.26 -10.51
CA GLY A 179 20.40 -4.35 -10.22
C GLY A 179 20.86 -3.24 -9.26
N GLU A 180 22.02 -2.66 -9.52
CA GLU A 180 22.60 -1.63 -8.64
C GLU A 180 21.72 -0.37 -8.52
N LEU A 181 21.60 0.15 -7.30
CA LEU A 181 20.83 1.36 -6.99
C LEU A 181 21.71 2.61 -7.02
N VAL A 182 21.69 3.33 -8.14
CA VAL A 182 22.47 4.59 -8.31
C VAL A 182 21.62 5.84 -8.03
N GLY A 183 22.19 6.91 -7.47
CA GLY A 183 21.53 8.22 -7.29
C GLY A 183 20.71 8.36 -5.99
N SER A 184 19.78 9.33 -5.95
CA SER A 184 18.84 9.48 -4.82
C SER A 184 17.63 8.54 -4.96
N LYS A 185 16.85 8.35 -3.89
CA LYS A 185 15.58 7.59 -3.93
C LYS A 185 14.61 8.24 -4.91
N ARG A 186 14.56 9.58 -4.95
CA ARG A 186 13.75 10.31 -5.94
C ARG A 186 14.21 10.01 -7.36
N ASP A 187 15.51 10.07 -7.64
CA ASP A 187 16.02 9.79 -8.99
C ASP A 187 15.70 8.36 -9.42
N ARG A 188 15.82 7.41 -8.50
CA ARG A 188 15.49 6.00 -8.71
C ARG A 188 14.00 5.81 -9.00
N ALA A 189 13.12 6.45 -8.24
CA ALA A 189 11.69 6.41 -8.44
C ALA A 189 11.30 7.07 -9.79
N LEU A 190 11.85 8.24 -10.12
CA LEU A 190 11.58 8.93 -11.38
C LEU A 190 12.02 8.12 -12.60
N ARG A 191 13.22 7.52 -12.57
CA ARG A 191 13.68 6.65 -13.67
C ARG A 191 12.73 5.49 -13.91
N ARG A 192 12.21 4.88 -12.84
CA ARG A 192 11.30 3.74 -12.94
C ARG A 192 9.88 4.15 -13.31
N ALA A 193 9.43 5.30 -12.82
CA ALA A 193 8.15 5.86 -13.25
C ALA A 193 8.10 5.99 -14.77
N ARG A 194 9.19 6.38 -15.45
CA ARG A 194 9.31 6.41 -16.92
C ARG A 194 9.06 5.09 -17.65
N ASN A 195 9.18 3.96 -16.97
CA ASN A 195 8.87 2.65 -17.55
C ASN A 195 7.36 2.37 -17.57
N LEU A 196 6.55 3.10 -16.80
CA LEU A 196 5.10 2.93 -16.79
C LEU A 196 4.47 3.42 -18.11
N ALA A 197 3.45 2.70 -18.60
CA ALA A 197 2.86 2.94 -19.92
C ALA A 197 2.42 4.42 -20.14
N GLU A 198 2.66 4.90 -21.37
CA GLU A 198 2.72 6.30 -21.80
C GLU A 198 1.39 7.10 -21.81
N ALA A 199 0.29 6.57 -21.28
CA ALA A 199 -1.04 7.14 -21.51
C ALA A 199 -1.38 8.33 -20.59
N GLY A 200 -0.66 9.46 -20.68
CA GLY A 200 -1.06 10.80 -20.21
C GLY A 200 -1.23 11.04 -18.70
N PHE A 201 -1.37 10.00 -17.86
CA PHE A 201 -1.36 10.10 -16.38
C PHE A 201 0.06 10.11 -15.81
N HIS A 202 1.04 9.80 -16.65
CA HIS A 202 2.45 9.68 -16.32
C HIS A 202 3.04 10.98 -15.78
N ASP A 203 2.63 12.10 -16.37
CA ASP A 203 3.11 13.44 -15.99
C ASP A 203 2.72 13.79 -14.55
N ASP A 204 1.49 13.50 -14.13
CA ASP A 204 1.03 13.72 -12.75
C ASP A 204 1.88 12.93 -11.74
N LEU A 205 2.17 11.66 -12.07
CA LEU A 205 2.97 10.79 -11.21
C LEU A 205 4.42 11.28 -11.14
N LEU A 206 5.02 11.67 -12.28
CA LEU A 206 6.35 12.25 -12.33
C LEU A 206 6.42 13.54 -11.51
N GLU A 207 5.42 14.43 -11.62
CA GLU A 207 5.37 15.68 -10.86
C GLU A 207 5.25 15.39 -9.35
N MET A 208 4.39 14.45 -8.95
CA MET A 208 4.25 14.04 -7.55
C MET A 208 5.59 13.54 -6.98
N ILE A 209 6.28 12.66 -7.70
CA ILE A 209 7.59 12.14 -7.27
C ILE A 209 8.62 13.28 -7.20
N ALA A 210 8.67 14.15 -8.22
CA ALA A 210 9.62 15.27 -8.28
C ALA A 210 9.47 16.24 -7.11
N ARG A 211 8.22 16.50 -6.68
CA ARG A 211 7.91 17.40 -5.55
C ARG A 211 8.02 16.74 -4.18
N THR A 212 8.18 15.41 -4.12
CA THR A 212 8.29 14.69 -2.84
C THR A 212 9.66 14.96 -2.21
N PRO A 213 9.75 15.48 -0.97
CA PRO A 213 11.01 15.58 -0.24
C PRO A 213 11.72 14.23 -0.14
N GLU A 214 13.04 14.21 -0.25
CA GLU A 214 13.82 12.97 -0.37
C GLU A 214 13.65 12.07 0.88
N GLU A 215 13.62 12.71 2.04
CA GLU A 215 13.38 12.13 3.35
C GLU A 215 11.97 11.54 3.52
N ALA A 216 10.99 12.01 2.74
CA ALA A 216 9.63 11.49 2.74
C ALA A 216 9.48 10.25 1.84
N ILE A 217 10.48 9.95 1.00
CA ILE A 217 10.48 8.77 0.14
C ILE A 217 10.94 7.55 0.94
N LEU A 218 10.04 6.59 1.07
CA LEU A 218 10.37 5.25 1.53
C LEU A 218 10.90 4.45 0.36
N GLU A 219 12.04 3.79 0.58
CA GLU A 219 12.65 2.84 -0.33
C GLU A 219 12.87 1.55 0.45
N ASN A 220 12.36 0.44 -0.06
CA ASN A 220 12.44 -0.85 0.61
C ASN A 220 12.81 -1.95 -0.40
N GLN A 221 13.87 -2.71 -0.10
CA GLN A 221 14.03 -4.07 -0.62
C GLN A 221 12.90 -4.92 -0.07
N ILE A 222 12.20 -5.66 -0.93
CA ILE A 222 11.10 -6.52 -0.52
C ILE A 222 11.67 -7.83 0.03
N MET A 223 11.19 -8.19 1.22
CA MET A 223 11.55 -9.41 1.93
C MET A 223 10.34 -10.33 1.97
N LEU A 224 10.58 -11.64 1.87
CA LEU A 224 9.55 -12.68 1.97
C LEU A 224 9.86 -13.60 3.14
N VAL A 225 8.82 -14.05 3.83
CA VAL A 225 8.95 -15.16 4.77
C VAL A 225 8.85 -16.48 3.99
N PRO A 226 9.80 -17.42 4.17
CA PRO A 226 9.70 -18.73 3.53
C PRO A 226 8.46 -19.49 4.01
N GLU A 227 8.14 -20.59 3.35
CA GLU A 227 7.15 -21.52 3.90
C GLU A 227 7.66 -22.06 5.23
N LEU A 228 6.81 -21.99 6.26
CA LEU A 228 7.16 -22.41 7.61
C LEU A 228 6.54 -23.79 7.88
N PRO A 229 7.30 -24.73 8.50
CA PRO A 229 6.76 -26.02 8.90
C PRO A 229 5.71 -25.89 10.01
N SER A 230 5.75 -24.81 10.79
CA SER A 230 4.71 -24.46 11.74
C SER A 230 4.72 -22.96 12.05
N TRP A 231 3.56 -22.42 12.45
CA TRP A 231 3.40 -21.04 12.91
C TRP A 231 3.22 -20.96 14.42
N THR A 232 3.07 -22.10 15.09
CA THR A 232 2.67 -22.17 16.49
C THR A 232 3.40 -23.27 17.26
N SER A 233 3.39 -23.16 18.58
CA SER A 233 3.74 -24.22 19.52
C SER A 233 2.62 -24.36 20.57
N GLY A 234 2.92 -24.85 21.77
CA GLY A 234 1.94 -24.95 22.85
C GLY A 234 1.45 -23.57 23.33
N ARG A 235 2.35 -22.58 23.33
CA ARG A 235 2.15 -21.25 23.92
C ARG A 235 2.76 -20.11 23.10
N VAL A 236 3.22 -20.38 21.88
CA VAL A 236 3.74 -19.35 20.97
C VAL A 236 2.97 -19.37 19.67
N ALA A 237 2.63 -18.20 19.13
CA ALA A 237 2.02 -18.09 17.81
C ALA A 237 2.59 -16.91 17.02
N LEU A 238 2.85 -17.13 15.73
CA LEU A 238 3.26 -16.09 14.79
C LEU A 238 2.03 -15.50 14.09
N VAL A 239 2.02 -14.18 13.91
CA VAL A 239 0.96 -13.44 13.19
C VAL A 239 1.57 -12.43 12.21
N GLY A 240 0.80 -12.03 11.19
CA GLY A 240 1.22 -11.04 10.22
C GLY A 240 2.52 -11.41 9.50
N ASP A 241 3.33 -10.38 9.22
CA ASP A 241 4.60 -10.55 8.51
C ASP A 241 5.61 -11.44 9.25
N ALA A 242 5.43 -11.72 10.55
CA ALA A 242 6.27 -12.68 11.26
C ALA A 242 6.02 -14.12 10.78
N ALA A 243 4.79 -14.46 10.41
CA ALA A 243 4.41 -15.78 9.89
C ALA A 243 4.42 -15.85 8.36
N HIS A 244 4.02 -14.76 7.68
CA HIS A 244 3.64 -14.82 6.27
C HIS A 244 3.93 -13.53 5.48
N GLY A 245 5.07 -12.89 5.76
CA GLY A 245 5.52 -11.72 5.01
C GLY A 245 5.59 -11.98 3.50
N LEU A 246 4.89 -11.15 2.73
CA LEU A 246 4.72 -11.28 1.29
C LEU A 246 4.95 -9.97 0.54
N SER A 247 5.10 -10.09 -0.78
CA SER A 247 5.24 -8.98 -1.71
C SER A 247 4.04 -8.00 -1.63
N PRO A 248 4.27 -6.67 -1.56
CA PRO A 248 3.19 -5.71 -1.30
C PRO A 248 2.31 -5.39 -2.52
N HIS A 249 2.60 -5.97 -3.70
CA HIS A 249 1.96 -5.59 -4.96
C HIS A 249 0.45 -5.93 -5.02
N ILE A 250 -0.03 -6.87 -4.19
CA ILE A 250 -1.47 -7.14 -4.00
C ILE A 250 -2.09 -6.38 -2.82
N ALA A 251 -1.32 -5.57 -2.08
CA ALA A 251 -1.78 -4.77 -0.94
C ALA A 251 -2.52 -5.56 0.16
N ALA A 252 -2.10 -6.80 0.42
CA ALA A 252 -2.81 -7.73 1.30
C ALA A 252 -2.26 -7.84 2.73
N GLY A 253 -0.95 -7.58 2.95
CA GLY A 253 -0.27 -7.95 4.20
C GLY A 253 -0.92 -7.40 5.46
N GLY A 254 -1.23 -6.10 5.49
CA GLY A 254 -1.90 -5.48 6.65
C GLY A 254 -3.28 -6.10 6.95
N THR A 255 -4.05 -6.41 5.91
CA THR A 255 -5.35 -7.08 6.05
C THR A 255 -5.18 -8.48 6.62
N LEU A 256 -4.16 -9.23 6.19
CA LEU A 256 -3.90 -10.58 6.71
C LEU A 256 -3.56 -10.56 8.20
N GLY A 257 -2.73 -9.62 8.65
CA GLY A 257 -2.43 -9.48 10.08
C GLY A 257 -3.68 -9.18 10.93
N ILE A 258 -4.60 -8.37 10.41
CA ILE A 258 -5.89 -8.10 11.08
C ILE A 258 -6.77 -9.36 11.10
N GLU A 259 -6.84 -10.09 9.99
CA GLU A 259 -7.57 -11.37 9.94
C GLU A 259 -6.98 -12.39 10.93
N ASP A 260 -5.64 -12.44 11.08
CA ASP A 260 -4.98 -13.33 12.04
C ASP A 260 -5.41 -13.02 13.47
N ALA A 261 -5.39 -11.74 13.87
CA ALA A 261 -5.82 -11.32 15.20
C ALA A 261 -7.28 -11.72 15.47
N GLY A 262 -8.16 -11.57 14.48
CA GLY A 262 -9.56 -11.97 14.57
C GLY A 262 -9.75 -13.47 14.76
N VAL A 263 -9.09 -14.28 13.92
CA VAL A 263 -9.16 -15.75 14.00
C VAL A 263 -8.53 -16.26 15.29
N LEU A 264 -7.36 -15.75 15.67
CA LEU A 264 -6.68 -16.14 16.89
C LEU A 264 -7.55 -15.88 18.12
N ARG A 265 -8.18 -14.70 18.21
CA ARG A 265 -9.14 -14.37 19.27
C ARG A 265 -10.29 -15.38 19.32
N THR A 266 -10.89 -15.70 18.18
CA THR A 266 -12.03 -16.63 18.10
C THR A 266 -11.62 -18.03 18.56
N GLU A 267 -10.46 -18.52 18.12
CA GLU A 267 -9.98 -19.86 18.48
C GLU A 267 -9.60 -19.97 19.97
N LEU A 268 -8.99 -18.92 20.54
CA LEU A 268 -8.68 -18.83 21.97
C LEU A 268 -9.96 -18.74 22.83
N ALA A 269 -11.01 -18.08 22.34
CA ALA A 269 -12.28 -17.97 23.04
C ALA A 269 -13.11 -19.28 23.03
N ALA A 270 -12.80 -20.21 22.13
CA ALA A 270 -13.55 -21.46 21.97
C ALA A 270 -13.33 -22.48 23.11
N GLY A 271 -12.28 -22.31 23.92
CA GLY A 271 -12.03 -23.18 25.07
C GLY A 271 -10.69 -22.91 25.75
N PRO A 272 -10.43 -23.51 26.92
CA PRO A 272 -9.27 -23.19 27.76
C PRO A 272 -7.95 -23.80 27.27
N ASP A 273 -7.98 -24.70 26.28
CA ASP A 273 -6.81 -25.40 25.77
C ASP A 273 -6.10 -24.54 24.70
N THR A 274 -5.14 -23.73 25.15
CA THR A 274 -4.34 -22.82 24.31
C THR A 274 -3.69 -23.56 23.15
N ALA A 275 -3.00 -24.68 23.41
CA ALA A 275 -2.30 -25.42 22.36
C ALA A 275 -3.27 -25.88 21.25
N LYS A 276 -4.43 -26.44 21.62
CA LYS A 276 -5.44 -26.81 20.62
C LYS A 276 -6.01 -25.60 19.88
N ALA A 277 -6.17 -24.45 20.54
CA ALA A 277 -6.60 -23.22 19.89
C ALA A 277 -5.58 -22.73 18.85
N LEU A 278 -4.29 -22.74 19.19
CA LEU A 278 -3.22 -22.33 18.29
C LEU A 278 -3.12 -23.24 17.04
N VAL A 279 -3.28 -24.56 17.21
CA VAL A 279 -3.34 -25.49 16.07
C VAL A 279 -4.53 -25.20 15.14
N ARG A 280 -5.70 -24.86 15.69
CA ARG A 280 -6.87 -24.48 14.87
C ARG A 280 -6.65 -23.16 14.14
N TYR A 281 -6.07 -22.18 14.82
CA TYR A 281 -5.65 -20.90 14.24
C TYR A 281 -4.70 -21.12 13.06
N GLU A 282 -3.61 -21.86 13.28
CA GLU A 282 -2.60 -22.12 12.25
C GLU A 282 -3.22 -22.79 11.03
N ARG A 283 -4.00 -23.87 11.23
CA ARG A 283 -4.65 -24.58 10.13
C ARG A 283 -5.55 -23.66 9.31
N ALA A 284 -6.34 -22.81 9.97
CA ALA A 284 -7.24 -21.88 9.29
C ALA A 284 -6.46 -20.79 8.51
N ARG A 285 -5.40 -20.25 9.12
CA ARG A 285 -4.64 -19.14 8.53
C ARG A 285 -3.62 -19.57 7.49
N ALA A 286 -2.94 -20.70 7.67
CA ALA A 286 -2.07 -21.28 6.66
C ALA A 286 -2.84 -21.59 5.38
N ALA A 287 -4.01 -22.24 5.47
CA ALA A 287 -4.86 -22.50 4.31
C ALA A 287 -5.35 -21.22 3.60
N ARG A 288 -5.62 -20.15 4.38
CA ARG A 288 -5.99 -18.84 3.84
C ARG A 288 -4.81 -18.16 3.16
N PHE A 289 -3.62 -18.23 3.74
CA PHE A 289 -2.41 -17.63 3.20
C PHE A 289 -1.91 -18.33 1.94
N GLU A 290 -1.99 -19.65 1.86
CA GLU A 290 -1.59 -20.39 0.65
C GLU A 290 -2.40 -19.96 -0.58
N LYS A 291 -3.71 -19.72 -0.40
CA LYS A 291 -4.52 -19.12 -1.47
C LYS A 291 -4.09 -17.69 -1.83
N VAL A 292 -3.73 -16.86 -0.83
CA VAL A 292 -3.21 -15.51 -1.09
C VAL A 292 -1.88 -15.58 -1.83
N ARG A 293 -0.98 -16.49 -1.45
CA ARG A 293 0.31 -16.72 -2.10
C ARG A 293 0.12 -17.08 -3.56
N ALA A 294 -0.81 -18.00 -3.86
CA ALA A 294 -1.15 -18.38 -5.23
C ALA A 294 -1.70 -17.19 -6.05
N TYR A 295 -2.62 -16.40 -5.48
CA TYR A 295 -3.09 -15.17 -6.15
C TYR A 295 -1.99 -14.13 -6.33
N SER A 296 -1.12 -13.96 -5.34
CA SER A 296 0.03 -13.05 -5.41
C SER A 296 0.95 -13.44 -6.56
N ALA A 297 1.35 -14.72 -6.66
CA ALA A 297 2.17 -15.21 -7.76
C ALA A 297 1.46 -15.00 -9.11
N SER A 298 0.16 -15.33 -9.20
CA SER A 298 -0.62 -15.08 -10.41
C SER A 298 -0.63 -13.60 -10.82
N VAL A 299 -0.86 -12.66 -9.88
CA VAL A 299 -0.81 -11.23 -10.20
C VAL A 299 0.61 -10.77 -10.57
N GLU A 300 1.63 -11.36 -9.95
CA GLU A 300 3.03 -11.11 -10.29
C GLU A 300 3.41 -11.55 -11.71
N ASP A 301 2.89 -12.69 -12.16
CA ASP A 301 3.21 -13.25 -13.47
C ASP A 301 2.37 -12.68 -14.62
N ALA A 302 1.60 -11.60 -14.38
CA ALA A 302 0.83 -10.95 -15.43
C ALA A 302 1.74 -10.25 -16.46
N GLU A 303 1.57 -10.57 -17.75
CA GLU A 303 2.42 -10.08 -18.84
C GLU A 303 2.04 -8.67 -19.31
N GLY A 304 0.84 -8.19 -18.96
CA GLY A 304 0.38 -6.87 -19.36
C GLY A 304 -0.74 -6.28 -18.50
N PRO A 305 -1.08 -4.99 -18.73
CA PRO A 305 -2.04 -4.26 -17.90
C PRO A 305 -3.44 -4.90 -17.82
N ALA A 306 -3.93 -5.50 -18.91
CA ALA A 306 -5.26 -6.10 -18.95
C ALA A 306 -5.34 -7.37 -18.09
N GLU A 307 -4.38 -8.28 -18.28
CA GLU A 307 -4.29 -9.51 -17.48
C GLU A 307 -4.04 -9.21 -16.00
N PHE A 308 -3.19 -8.23 -15.70
CA PHE A 308 -2.99 -7.78 -14.33
C PHE A 308 -4.29 -7.29 -13.70
N ALA A 309 -5.04 -6.45 -14.41
CA ALA A 309 -6.31 -5.93 -13.92
C ALA A 309 -7.31 -7.07 -13.64
N GLU A 310 -7.39 -8.06 -14.53
CA GLU A 310 -8.23 -9.24 -14.36
C GLU A 310 -7.81 -10.07 -13.13
N ARG A 311 -6.54 -10.45 -13.05
CA ARG A 311 -6.00 -11.27 -11.95
C ARG A 311 -6.11 -10.53 -10.60
N TYR A 312 -5.84 -9.22 -10.58
CA TYR A 312 -5.99 -8.39 -9.39
C TYR A 312 -7.45 -8.23 -8.96
N ALA A 313 -8.37 -8.09 -9.91
CA ALA A 313 -9.80 -8.04 -9.63
C ALA A 313 -10.32 -9.38 -9.09
N ALA A 314 -9.85 -10.51 -9.65
CA ALA A 314 -10.17 -11.84 -9.15
C ALA A 314 -9.67 -12.05 -7.70
N PHE A 315 -8.42 -11.68 -7.43
CA PHE A 315 -7.87 -11.68 -6.07
C PHE A 315 -8.69 -10.81 -5.11
N SER A 316 -8.97 -9.56 -5.51
CA SER A 316 -9.72 -8.60 -4.69
C SER A 316 -11.13 -9.12 -4.39
N HIS A 317 -11.81 -9.66 -5.40
CA HIS A 317 -13.13 -10.27 -5.24
C HIS A 317 -13.09 -11.44 -4.26
N TRP A 318 -12.12 -12.34 -4.40
CA TRP A 318 -11.95 -13.47 -3.50
C TRP A 318 -11.68 -13.02 -2.07
N MET A 319 -10.74 -12.10 -1.85
CA MET A 319 -10.47 -11.51 -0.52
C MET A 319 -11.73 -10.94 0.11
N LEU A 320 -12.52 -10.18 -0.67
CA LEU A 320 -13.72 -9.52 -0.20
C LEU A 320 -14.90 -10.44 0.03
N THR A 321 -14.93 -11.63 -0.56
CA THR A 321 -16.06 -12.58 -0.45
C THR A 321 -15.78 -13.76 0.46
N THR A 322 -14.52 -13.99 0.81
CA THR A 322 -14.08 -15.12 1.64
C THR A 322 -13.36 -14.70 2.92
N ALA A 323 -13.41 -13.40 3.26
CA ALA A 323 -12.92 -12.90 4.54
C ALA A 323 -13.55 -13.71 5.70
N PRO A 324 -12.74 -14.16 6.69
CA PRO A 324 -13.24 -14.88 7.85
C PRO A 324 -14.36 -14.09 8.54
N THR A 325 -15.43 -14.78 8.95
CA THR A 325 -16.40 -14.21 9.87
C THR A 325 -15.77 -14.17 11.26
N THR A 326 -15.28 -13.00 11.66
CA THR A 326 -14.72 -12.73 12.99
C THR A 326 -15.80 -12.51 14.04
#